data_AF-B7APP3-F1
#
_entry.id   AF-B7APP3-F1
#
_cell.length_a   1.000
_cell.length_b   1.000
_cell.length_c   1.000
_cell.angle_alpha   90.00
_cell.angle_beta   90.00
_cell.angle_gamma   90.00
#
_symmetry.space_group_name_H-M   'P 1'
#
loop_
_entity.id
_entity.type
_entity.pdbx_description
1 polymer ?
#
loop_
_entity_poly.entity_id
_entity_poly.type
_entity_poly.pdbx_seq_one_letter_code
_entity_poly.pdbx_strand_id
1 'polypeptide(L)'
;MQGKKDGCKEWPIEGESLFSYKGEPLPYMPFCYKHPDYWHVIEKETKRTGDMINSRKLFDDSETAHPITEEEMIKIEKIHGTLLLIGAEDDVLWDTAKYIRRMELRMKDHPHTCRLESVIYEHGTHFVFPESMLKTMLPIGSGIFMKLAFQAARKYPKECQTARLDIDQRVKNAVAEWKSAEK
;
A
#
# COMPACT_ATOMS: atom_id res chain seq x y z
N MET A 1 -7.45 -15.17 4.82
CA MET A 1 -7.61 -16.38 3.98
C MET A 1 -8.30 -16.04 2.68
N GLN A 2 -7.94 -16.74 1.60
CA GLN A 2 -8.61 -16.66 0.31
C GLN A 2 -9.31 -17.99 0.01
N GLY A 3 -10.44 -17.95 -0.68
CA GLY A 3 -11.20 -19.16 -1.01
C GLY A 3 -12.55 -18.86 -1.65
N LYS A 4 -13.51 -19.76 -1.46
CA LYS A 4 -14.90 -19.62 -1.96
C LYS A 4 -15.91 -19.99 -0.86
N LYS A 5 -15.75 -19.40 0.32
CA LYS A 5 -16.60 -19.68 1.49
C LYS A 5 -17.81 -18.75 1.45
N ASP A 6 -19.02 -19.29 1.43
CA ASP A 6 -20.28 -18.52 1.44
C ASP A 6 -20.34 -17.42 0.37
N GLY A 7 -19.79 -17.69 -0.82
CA GLY A 7 -19.69 -16.71 -1.91
C GLY A 7 -18.59 -15.65 -1.74
N CYS A 8 -17.89 -15.64 -0.61
CA CYS A 8 -16.79 -14.72 -0.31
C CYS A 8 -15.46 -15.22 -0.87
N LYS A 9 -14.68 -14.31 -1.46
CA LYS A 9 -13.35 -14.63 -2.02
C LYS A 9 -12.24 -14.56 -0.99
N GLU A 10 -12.42 -13.78 0.06
CA GLU A 10 -11.48 -13.67 1.19
C GLU A 10 -12.17 -13.27 2.48
N TRP A 11 -11.54 -13.63 3.60
CA TRP A 11 -11.97 -13.28 4.95
C TRP A 11 -10.77 -13.27 5.93
N PRO A 12 -10.81 -12.46 6.99
CA PRO A 12 -9.81 -12.48 8.03
C PRO A 12 -10.00 -13.72 8.91
N ILE A 13 -8.90 -14.26 9.45
CA ILE A 13 -8.99 -15.22 10.55
C ILE A 13 -8.80 -14.45 11.85
N GLU A 14 -9.71 -14.64 12.79
CA GLU A 14 -9.65 -14.01 14.09
C GLU A 14 -8.50 -14.59 14.92
N GLY A 15 -7.71 -13.72 15.55
CA GLY A 15 -6.55 -14.11 16.36
C GLY A 15 -5.29 -14.51 15.57
N GLU A 16 -5.33 -14.49 14.24
CA GLU A 16 -4.17 -14.81 13.42
C GLU A 16 -3.55 -13.56 12.80
N SER A 17 -2.27 -13.34 13.10
CA SER A 17 -1.47 -12.32 12.45
C SER A 17 -1.12 -12.73 11.02
N LEU A 18 -1.11 -11.76 10.11
CA LEU A 18 -0.66 -11.97 8.73
C LEU A 18 0.86 -12.16 8.63
N PHE A 19 1.61 -11.71 9.65
CA PHE A 19 3.05 -11.74 9.65
C PHE A 19 3.58 -12.42 10.92
N SER A 20 4.67 -13.18 10.77
CA SER A 20 5.44 -13.70 11.89
C SER A 20 6.91 -13.33 11.73
N TYR A 21 7.61 -13.22 12.85
CA TYR A 21 9.06 -13.04 12.88
C TYR A 21 9.68 -14.12 13.77
N LYS A 22 10.59 -14.92 13.19
CA LYS A 22 11.22 -16.07 13.87
C LYS A 22 10.21 -17.08 14.44
N GLY A 23 9.06 -17.25 13.77
CA GLY A 23 8.00 -18.17 14.18
C GLY A 23 6.97 -17.57 15.12
N GLU A 24 7.22 -16.39 15.69
CA GLU A 24 6.28 -15.71 16.58
C GLU A 24 5.38 -14.75 15.80
N PRO A 25 4.05 -14.76 16.02
CA PRO A 25 3.14 -13.83 15.36
C PRO A 25 3.44 -12.39 15.79
N LEU A 26 3.42 -11.45 14.84
CA LEU A 26 3.58 -10.03 15.14
C LEU A 26 2.25 -9.43 15.62
N PRO A 27 2.26 -8.48 16.57
CA PRO A 27 1.08 -7.66 16.87
C PRO A 27 0.54 -7.00 15.60
N TYR A 28 -0.78 -6.93 15.49
CA TYR A 28 -1.45 -6.42 14.30
C TYR A 28 -2.77 -5.76 14.67
N MET A 29 -3.15 -4.73 13.92
CA MET A 29 -4.49 -4.16 14.00
C MET A 29 -5.50 -5.17 13.43
N PRO A 30 -6.48 -5.65 14.22
CA PRO A 30 -7.51 -6.54 13.72
C PRO A 30 -8.49 -5.80 12.80
N PHE A 31 -9.09 -6.53 11.86
CA PHE A 31 -10.19 -5.98 11.08
C PHE A 31 -11.48 -5.95 11.91
N CYS A 32 -12.21 -4.83 11.86
CA CYS A 32 -13.49 -4.70 12.60
C CYS A 32 -14.63 -5.53 11.98
N TYR A 33 -14.53 -5.83 10.69
CA TYR A 33 -15.47 -6.70 9.98
C TYR A 33 -14.99 -8.15 9.99
N LYS A 34 -15.87 -9.08 10.36
CA LYS A 34 -15.62 -10.53 10.30
C LYS A 34 -16.27 -11.15 9.07
N HIS A 35 -16.01 -12.42 8.81
CA HIS A 35 -16.76 -13.18 7.80
C HIS A 35 -18.26 -13.21 8.16
N PRO A 36 -19.19 -12.96 7.21
CA PRO A 36 -18.96 -12.61 5.80
C PRO A 36 -18.88 -11.10 5.51
N ASP A 37 -19.19 -10.24 6.49
CA ASP A 37 -19.30 -8.79 6.33
C ASP A 37 -18.03 -8.13 5.78
N TYR A 38 -16.85 -8.64 6.14
CA TYR A 38 -15.56 -8.23 5.57
C TYR A 38 -15.61 -8.18 4.04
N TRP A 39 -16.08 -9.27 3.43
CA TRP A 39 -16.13 -9.37 1.97
C TRP A 39 -17.26 -8.52 1.39
N HIS A 40 -18.41 -8.48 2.07
CA HIS A 40 -19.54 -7.66 1.63
C HIS A 40 -19.21 -6.17 1.57
N VAL A 41 -18.39 -5.66 2.51
CA VAL A 41 -17.89 -4.28 2.47
C VAL A 41 -17.04 -4.05 1.23
N ILE A 42 -16.07 -4.93 0.95
CA ILE A 42 -15.22 -4.83 -0.24
C ILE A 42 -16.07 -4.88 -1.52
N GLU A 43 -17.01 -5.81 -1.64
CA GLU A 43 -17.87 -5.91 -2.81
C GLU A 43 -18.73 -4.66 -3.00
N LYS A 44 -19.31 -4.13 -1.92
CA LYS A 44 -20.16 -2.95 -1.96
C LYS A 44 -19.35 -1.73 -2.42
N GLU A 45 -18.18 -1.51 -1.84
CA GLU A 45 -17.33 -0.38 -2.20
C GLU A 45 -16.79 -0.52 -3.63
N THR A 46 -16.34 -1.72 -4.00
CA THR A 46 -15.88 -2.03 -5.37
C THR A 46 -16.98 -1.74 -6.40
N LYS A 47 -18.23 -2.20 -6.15
CA LYS A 47 -19.38 -1.92 -7.03
C LYS A 47 -19.71 -0.42 -7.07
N ARG A 48 -19.63 0.27 -5.93
CA ARG A 48 -19.96 1.69 -5.80
C ARG A 48 -18.99 2.59 -6.57
N THR A 49 -17.69 2.29 -6.52
CA THR A 49 -16.68 3.12 -7.19
C THR A 49 -16.42 2.67 -8.62
N GLY A 50 -16.62 1.39 -8.93
CA GLY A 50 -16.27 0.81 -10.22
C GLY A 50 -14.76 0.64 -10.42
N ASP A 51 -14.00 0.59 -9.33
CA ASP A 51 -12.63 0.06 -9.33
C ASP A 51 -12.67 -1.48 -9.40
N MET A 52 -11.55 -2.12 -9.75
CA MET A 52 -11.42 -3.57 -9.74
C MET A 52 -11.55 -4.16 -8.33
N ILE A 53 -11.06 -3.41 -7.34
CA ILE A 53 -11.17 -3.71 -5.92
C ILE A 53 -11.06 -2.39 -5.15
N ASN A 54 -11.91 -2.22 -4.14
CA ASN A 54 -11.85 -1.10 -3.21
C ASN A 54 -12.03 -1.63 -1.78
N SER A 55 -10.99 -1.49 -0.97
CA SER A 55 -10.97 -1.95 0.41
C SER A 55 -10.62 -0.84 1.40
N ARG A 56 -10.41 0.42 0.96
CA ARG A 56 -9.98 1.50 1.85
C ARG A 56 -10.89 1.69 3.06
N LYS A 57 -12.21 1.59 2.84
CA LYS A 57 -13.21 1.66 3.92
C LYS A 57 -12.96 0.63 5.02
N LEU A 58 -12.60 -0.59 4.64
CA LEU A 58 -12.31 -1.67 5.60
C LEU A 58 -11.17 -1.27 6.54
N PHE A 59 -10.09 -0.71 6.00
CA PHE A 59 -8.93 -0.26 6.79
C PHE A 59 -9.26 0.96 7.65
N ASP A 60 -9.94 1.95 7.08
CA ASP A 60 -10.30 3.18 7.81
C ASP A 60 -11.27 2.90 8.97
N ASP A 61 -12.27 2.04 8.77
CA ASP A 61 -13.20 1.64 9.83
C ASP A 61 -12.49 0.79 10.89
N SER A 62 -11.57 -0.08 10.50
CA SER A 62 -10.83 -0.92 11.44
C SER A 62 -9.91 -0.11 12.34
N GLU A 63 -9.20 0.86 11.76
CA GLU A 63 -8.34 1.79 12.50
C GLU A 63 -9.16 2.73 13.41
N THR A 64 -10.38 3.09 12.99
CA THR A 64 -11.31 3.87 13.83
C THR A 64 -11.80 3.07 15.03
N ALA A 65 -12.12 1.79 14.83
CA ALA A 65 -12.59 0.89 15.89
C ALA A 65 -11.45 0.47 16.84
N HIS A 66 -10.23 0.37 16.32
CA HIS A 66 -9.02 -0.01 17.03
C HIS A 66 -7.88 0.94 16.66
N PRO A 67 -7.72 2.07 17.40
CA PRO A 67 -6.59 2.96 17.20
C PRO A 67 -5.28 2.20 17.35
N ILE A 68 -4.41 2.32 16.35
CA ILE A 68 -3.14 1.56 16.28
C ILE A 68 -2.28 1.86 17.51
N THR A 69 -1.85 0.81 18.19
CA THR A 69 -0.96 0.86 19.36
C THR A 69 0.51 0.86 18.95
N GLU A 70 1.40 1.25 19.87
CA GLU A 70 2.85 1.22 19.61
C GLU A 70 3.38 -0.18 19.26
N GLU A 71 2.78 -1.26 19.77
CA GLU A 71 3.21 -2.63 19.48
C GLU A 71 2.87 -3.05 18.05
N GLU A 72 1.79 -2.50 17.49
CA GLU A 72 1.29 -2.79 16.14
C GLU A 72 1.96 -1.91 15.07
N MET A 73 2.73 -0.90 15.48
CA MET A 73 3.50 -0.06 14.56
C MET A 73 4.83 -0.72 14.20
N ILE A 74 5.08 -0.82 12.89
CA ILE A 74 6.41 -1.18 12.38
C ILE A 74 7.40 -0.09 12.78
N LYS A 75 8.47 -0.50 13.47
CA LYS A 75 9.52 0.36 14.01
C LYS A 75 10.53 0.78 12.93
N ILE A 76 10.09 1.60 11.99
CA ILE A 76 10.91 2.01 10.83
C ILE A 76 12.16 2.81 11.21
N GLU A 77 12.17 3.46 12.38
CA GLU A 77 13.34 4.16 12.93
C GLU A 77 14.51 3.22 13.22
N LYS A 78 14.22 1.91 13.38
CA LYS A 78 15.23 0.86 13.59
C LYS A 78 15.81 0.32 12.29
N ILE A 79 15.37 0.83 11.12
CA ILE A 79 15.95 0.43 9.83
C ILE A 79 17.31 1.11 9.66
N HIS A 80 18.35 0.31 9.40
CA HIS A 80 19.70 0.79 9.16
C HIS A 80 19.98 0.74 7.64
N GLY A 81 19.64 1.82 6.94
CA GLY A 81 19.81 1.90 5.49
C GLY A 81 19.00 3.02 4.85
N THR A 82 18.71 2.87 3.56
CA THR A 82 17.83 3.77 2.82
C THR A 82 16.41 3.19 2.78
N LEU A 83 15.42 3.99 3.13
CA LEU A 83 14.00 3.64 3.05
C LEU A 83 13.30 4.60 2.08
N LEU A 84 12.64 4.03 1.07
CA LEU A 84 11.77 4.75 0.13
C LEU A 84 10.31 4.52 0.52
N LEU A 85 9.59 5.58 0.88
CA LEU A 85 8.16 5.56 1.16
C LEU A 85 7.40 6.26 0.03
N ILE A 86 6.75 5.49 -0.83
CA ILE A 86 6.13 5.98 -2.08
C ILE A 86 4.65 5.61 -2.08
N GLY A 87 3.77 6.58 -2.29
CA GLY A 87 2.33 6.35 -2.30
C GLY A 87 1.54 7.42 -3.06
N ALA A 88 0.22 7.24 -3.11
CA ALA A 88 -0.69 8.19 -3.73
C ALA A 88 -1.93 8.46 -2.85
N GLU A 89 -2.49 9.67 -2.95
CA GLU A 89 -3.72 10.06 -2.23
C GLU A 89 -4.95 9.27 -2.69
N ASP A 90 -4.96 8.89 -3.97
CA ASP A 90 -6.02 8.15 -4.64
C ASP A 90 -5.85 6.63 -4.57
N ASP A 91 -5.07 6.13 -3.62
CA ASP A 91 -5.07 4.72 -3.26
C ASP A 91 -6.44 4.31 -2.66
N VAL A 92 -7.04 3.28 -3.27
CA VAL A 92 -8.37 2.77 -2.96
C VAL A 92 -8.35 1.45 -2.20
N LEU A 93 -7.17 0.85 -2.00
CA LEU A 93 -7.04 -0.36 -1.18
C LEU A 93 -6.87 0.00 0.30
N TRP A 94 -6.05 1.00 0.59
CA TRP A 94 -5.88 1.58 1.93
C TRP A 94 -5.36 3.02 1.81
N ASP A 95 -5.36 3.77 2.91
CA ASP A 95 -4.89 5.16 2.91
C ASP A 95 -3.35 5.24 3.02
N THR A 96 -2.66 4.98 1.90
CA THR A 96 -1.19 4.99 1.85
C THR A 96 -0.63 6.35 2.25
N ALA A 97 -1.26 7.45 1.85
CA ALA A 97 -0.80 8.80 2.17
C ALA A 97 -0.84 9.08 3.68
N LYS A 98 -1.93 8.68 4.37
CA LYS A 98 -2.03 8.71 5.84
C LYS A 98 -0.91 7.91 6.50
N TYR A 99 -0.60 6.72 5.98
CA TYR A 99 0.44 5.85 6.54
C TYR A 99 1.86 6.41 6.34
N ILE A 100 2.16 6.99 5.16
CA ILE A 100 3.44 7.66 4.91
C ILE A 100 3.63 8.84 5.86
N ARG A 101 2.61 9.69 6.02
CA ARG A 101 2.68 10.83 6.96
C ARG A 101 2.92 10.39 8.40
N ARG A 102 2.29 9.29 8.83
CA ARG A 102 2.54 8.70 10.16
C ARG A 102 3.98 8.23 10.30
N MET A 103 4.50 7.57 9.27
CA MET A 103 5.90 7.11 9.24
C MET A 103 6.88 8.29 9.26
N GLU A 104 6.63 9.35 8.48
CA GLU A 104 7.44 10.58 8.52
C GLU A 104 7.45 11.22 9.91
N LEU A 105 6.29 11.30 10.58
CA LEU A 105 6.20 11.82 11.95
C LEU A 105 7.01 10.95 12.92
N ARG A 106 6.86 9.63 12.83
CA ARG A 106 7.63 8.70 13.66
C ARG A 106 9.14 8.91 13.54
N MET A 107 9.63 9.14 12.32
CA MET A 107 11.05 9.41 12.06
C MET A 107 11.50 10.76 12.61
N LYS A 108 10.63 11.78 12.64
CA LYS A 108 10.93 13.05 13.30
C LYS A 108 11.05 12.91 14.81
N ASP A 109 10.23 12.04 15.41
CA ASP A 109 10.09 11.92 16.86
C ASP A 109 11.08 10.93 17.50
N HIS A 110 11.77 10.10 16.70
CA HIS A 110 12.70 9.07 17.20
C HIS A 110 14.09 9.24 16.62
N PRO A 111 15.17 9.07 17.41
CA PRO A 111 16.52 9.01 16.86
C PRO A 111 16.68 7.85 15.88
N HIS A 112 17.26 8.12 14.70
CA HIS A 112 17.53 7.10 13.69
C HIS A 112 18.75 7.46 12.83
N THR A 113 19.34 6.46 12.20
CA THR A 113 20.35 6.63 11.14
C THR A 113 19.79 6.33 9.74
N CYS A 114 18.51 5.94 9.66
CA CYS A 114 17.85 5.64 8.41
C CYS A 114 17.85 6.89 7.50
N ARG A 115 18.24 6.71 6.24
CA ARG A 115 18.04 7.72 5.19
C ARG A 115 16.64 7.52 4.62
N LEU A 116 15.73 8.39 5.00
CA LEU A 116 14.36 8.37 4.51
C LEU A 116 14.21 9.26 3.27
N GLU A 117 13.59 8.73 2.22
CA GLU A 117 12.97 9.53 1.16
C GLU A 117 11.50 9.13 1.05
N SER A 118 10.62 10.13 1.10
CA SER A 118 9.17 9.96 1.02
C SER A 118 8.58 10.83 -0.09
N VAL A 119 7.59 10.28 -0.79
CA VAL A 119 6.84 11.01 -1.81
C VAL A 119 5.39 10.51 -1.84
N ILE A 120 4.47 11.47 -1.87
CA ILE A 120 3.03 11.22 -2.02
C ILE A 120 2.56 11.95 -3.27
N TYR A 121 2.02 11.20 -4.23
CA TYR A 121 1.43 11.76 -5.44
C TYR A 121 -0.06 12.02 -5.24
N GLU A 122 -0.59 13.08 -5.85
CA GLU A 122 -2.04 13.31 -5.88
C GLU A 122 -2.75 12.17 -6.65
N HIS A 123 -2.16 11.74 -7.76
CA HIS A 123 -2.68 10.66 -8.60
C HIS A 123 -1.61 9.63 -8.96
N GLY A 124 -1.82 8.38 -8.55
CA GLY A 124 -0.94 7.25 -8.84
C GLY A 124 -1.62 5.88 -8.78
N THR A 125 -2.81 5.83 -8.15
CA THR A 125 -3.57 4.62 -7.77
C THR A 125 -2.81 3.73 -6.79
N HIS A 126 -3.36 2.58 -6.40
CA HIS A 126 -2.63 1.62 -5.58
C HIS A 126 -1.42 1.00 -6.31
N PHE A 127 -1.55 0.76 -7.63
CA PHE A 127 -0.48 0.18 -8.44
C PHE A 127 0.46 1.29 -8.95
N VAL A 128 1.19 1.89 -8.01
CA VAL A 128 2.28 2.86 -8.26
C VAL A 128 3.56 2.19 -8.78
N PHE A 129 3.47 1.02 -9.42
CA PHE A 129 4.64 0.31 -9.94
C PHE A 129 5.48 1.21 -10.85
N PRO A 130 6.83 1.15 -10.77
CA PRO A 130 7.70 1.83 -11.72
C PRO A 130 7.27 1.55 -13.16
N GLU A 131 7.25 2.57 -14.02
CA GLU A 131 6.76 2.42 -15.41
C GLU A 131 7.54 1.33 -16.17
N SER A 132 8.85 1.20 -15.93
CA SER A 132 9.67 0.17 -16.53
C SER A 132 9.23 -1.24 -16.12
N MET A 133 8.98 -1.44 -14.81
CA MET A 133 8.49 -2.69 -14.24
C MET A 133 7.10 -3.05 -14.78
N LEU A 134 6.20 -2.07 -14.87
CA LEU A 134 4.86 -2.28 -15.42
C LEU A 134 4.90 -2.73 -16.88
N LYS A 135 5.78 -2.14 -17.69
CA LYS A 135 6.02 -2.56 -19.09
C LYS A 135 6.65 -3.94 -19.18
N THR A 136 7.49 -4.35 -18.23
CA THR A 136 8.01 -5.72 -18.20
C THR A 136 6.91 -6.73 -17.89
N MET A 137 6.02 -6.42 -16.93
CA MET A 137 4.92 -7.31 -16.54
C MET A 137 3.83 -7.41 -17.63
N LEU A 138 3.51 -6.31 -18.28
CA LEU A 138 2.46 -6.20 -19.31
C LEU A 138 2.98 -5.37 -20.48
N PRO A 139 3.78 -5.96 -21.39
CA PRO A 139 4.47 -5.22 -22.45
C PRO A 139 3.53 -4.60 -23.48
N ILE A 140 2.33 -5.14 -23.64
CA ILE A 140 1.28 -4.62 -24.51
C ILE A 140 0.03 -4.38 -23.65
N GLY A 141 -0.48 -3.14 -23.64
CA GLY A 141 -1.78 -2.82 -23.03
C GLY A 141 -1.78 -2.53 -21.52
N SER A 142 -0.61 -2.38 -20.87
CA SER A 142 -0.54 -1.99 -19.45
C SER A 142 -1.37 -0.75 -19.11
N GLY A 143 -1.32 0.29 -19.95
CA GLY A 143 -2.14 1.50 -19.78
C GLY A 143 -3.65 1.24 -19.91
N ILE A 144 -4.06 0.27 -20.71
CA ILE A 144 -5.48 -0.14 -20.84
C ILE A 144 -5.91 -0.90 -19.60
N PHE A 145 -5.08 -1.85 -19.12
CA PHE A 145 -5.33 -2.59 -17.89
C PHE A 145 -5.51 -1.65 -16.70
N MET A 146 -4.62 -0.67 -16.52
CA MET A 146 -4.70 0.26 -15.40
C MET A 146 -5.97 1.11 -15.44
N LYS A 147 -6.40 1.56 -16.63
CA LYS A 147 -7.69 2.24 -16.81
C LYS A 147 -8.87 1.35 -16.48
N LEU A 148 -8.83 0.05 -16.82
CA LEU A 148 -9.89 -0.87 -16.42
C LEU A 148 -9.88 -1.13 -14.91
N ALA A 149 -8.69 -1.17 -14.31
CA ALA A 149 -8.52 -1.51 -12.90
C ALA A 149 -8.91 -0.38 -11.94
N PHE A 150 -8.66 0.88 -12.29
CA PHE A 150 -8.90 2.01 -11.39
C PHE A 150 -9.60 3.18 -12.09
N GLN A 151 -10.56 3.79 -11.39
CA GLN A 151 -11.20 5.03 -11.81
C GLN A 151 -10.19 6.17 -11.95
N ALA A 152 -9.27 6.30 -10.98
CA ALA A 152 -8.23 7.31 -11.01
C ALA A 152 -7.36 7.23 -12.29
N ALA A 153 -6.97 6.02 -12.70
CA ALA A 153 -6.22 5.84 -13.96
C ALA A 153 -7.02 6.19 -15.21
N ARG A 154 -8.36 6.17 -15.17
CA ARG A 154 -9.22 6.67 -16.26
C ARG A 154 -9.34 8.18 -16.27
N LYS A 155 -9.52 8.78 -15.09
CA LYS A 155 -9.75 10.23 -14.91
C LYS A 155 -8.46 11.03 -15.08
N TYR A 156 -7.37 10.52 -14.54
CA TYR A 156 -6.06 11.19 -14.45
C TYR A 156 -4.93 10.33 -15.05
N PRO A 157 -5.06 9.90 -16.33
CA PRO A 157 -4.11 8.96 -16.92
C PRO A 157 -2.70 9.55 -17.07
N LYS A 158 -2.59 10.87 -17.31
CA LYS A 158 -1.30 11.54 -17.51
C LYS A 158 -0.56 11.70 -16.20
N GLU A 159 -1.27 12.14 -15.16
CA GLU A 159 -0.77 12.34 -13.80
C GLU A 159 -0.28 11.01 -13.23
N CYS A 160 -1.10 9.95 -13.36
CA CYS A 160 -0.71 8.60 -12.99
C CYS A 160 0.56 8.12 -13.73
N GLN A 161 0.70 8.42 -15.02
CA GLN A 161 1.90 8.04 -15.79
C GLN A 161 3.13 8.82 -15.34
N THR A 162 3.00 10.13 -15.13
CA THR A 162 4.07 10.99 -14.62
C THR A 162 4.56 10.49 -13.26
N ALA A 163 3.64 10.14 -12.35
CA ALA A 163 3.99 9.54 -11.07
C ALA A 163 4.85 8.27 -11.26
N ARG A 164 4.42 7.33 -12.12
CA ARG A 164 5.19 6.08 -12.37
C ARG A 164 6.58 6.31 -12.98
N LEU A 165 6.74 7.33 -13.81
CA LEU A 165 8.04 7.70 -14.38
C LEU A 165 8.98 8.29 -13.32
N ASP A 166 8.45 9.15 -12.44
CA ASP A 166 9.22 9.72 -11.33
C ASP A 166 9.64 8.62 -10.33
N ILE A 167 8.72 7.71 -10.00
CA ILE A 167 9.01 6.54 -9.16
C ILE A 167 10.12 5.68 -9.77
N ASP A 168 10.07 5.44 -11.08
CA ASP A 168 11.11 4.69 -11.80
C ASP A 168 12.49 5.33 -11.62
N GLN A 169 12.58 6.65 -11.72
CA GLN A 169 13.83 7.37 -11.52
C GLN A 169 14.32 7.31 -10.07
N ARG A 170 13.44 7.51 -9.09
CA ARG A 170 13.78 7.45 -7.65
C ARG A 170 14.33 6.09 -7.25
N VAL A 171 13.62 5.02 -7.64
CA VAL A 171 14.02 3.64 -7.33
C VAL A 171 15.36 3.32 -8.01
N LYS A 172 15.52 3.69 -9.29
CA LYS A 172 16.80 3.49 -10.01
C LYS A 172 17.96 4.22 -9.35
N ASN A 173 17.75 5.48 -8.94
CA ASN A 173 18.76 6.27 -8.24
C ASN A 173 19.14 5.65 -6.91
N ALA A 174 18.17 5.31 -6.06
CA ALA A 174 18.43 4.70 -4.76
C ALA A 174 19.19 3.37 -4.88
N VAL A 175 18.83 2.53 -5.85
CA VAL A 175 19.54 1.27 -6.12
C VAL A 175 20.95 1.51 -6.68
N ALA A 176 21.14 2.49 -7.56
CA ALA A 176 22.45 2.84 -8.10
C ALA A 176 23.38 3.38 -7.00
N GLU A 177 22.88 4.27 -6.15
CA GLU A 177 23.60 4.80 -5.00
C GLU A 177 24.00 3.67 -4.03
N TRP A 178 23.06 2.77 -3.68
CA TRP A 178 23.36 1.62 -2.83
C TRP A 178 24.47 0.74 -3.41
N LYS A 179 24.40 0.39 -4.71
CA LYS A 179 25.44 -0.40 -5.38
C LYS A 179 26.80 0.30 -5.45
N SER A 180 26.82 1.64 -5.43
CA SER A 180 28.07 2.41 -5.44
C SER A 180 28.71 2.53 -4.05
N ALA A 181 27.90 2.52 -2.98
CA ALA A 181 28.38 2.58 -1.60
C ALA A 181 28.99 1.25 -1.11
N GLU A 182 28.70 0.13 -1.79
CA GLU A 182 29.30 -1.18 -1.52
C GLU A 182 30.65 -1.40 -2.23
N LYS A 183 31.11 -0.44 -3.05
CA LYS A 183 32.43 -0.46 -3.69
C LYS A 183 33.43 0.38 -2.93
#